data_AF-A0A534PH47-F1
#
_entry.id   AF-A0A534PH47-F1
#
_cell.length_a   1.000
_cell.length_b   1.000
_cell.length_c   1.000
_cell.angle_alpha   90.00
_cell.angle_beta   90.00
_cell.angle_gamma   90.00
#
_symmetry.space_group_name_H-M   'P 1'
#
loop_
_entity.id
_entity.type
_entity.pdbx_description
1 polymer ?
#
loop_
_entity_poly.entity_id
_entity_poly.type
_entity_poly.pdbx_seq_one_letter_code
_entity_poly.pdbx_strand_id
1 'polypeptide(L)'
;MAVRAIYAAKGRPLSNPLIIHVKGDEDARPLVTRWPLEARQLAARFWPGPLTLVLPRTALVPDECTAGGETVAVRAPSHPAARALLARVGAPLAAPSANRAEHVSPTSAAHVLRDLNGRIDAVLDGGRCAYGIESTVLALDPEGPRLLRTGAISRAALEELLGPIAQGPAVAGAVAQSPGQQRRHYAPAAVVRLAARP
;
A
#
# COMPACT_ATOMS: atom_id res chain seq x y z
N MET A 1 -18.69 -3.57 9.88
CA MET A 1 -18.08 -3.07 8.63
C MET A 1 -16.83 -3.88 8.32
N ALA A 2 -16.69 -4.41 7.10
CA ALA A 2 -15.60 -5.32 6.71
C ALA A 2 -14.19 -4.73 6.93
N VAL A 3 -13.99 -3.44 6.64
CA VAL A 3 -12.69 -2.76 6.81
C VAL A 3 -12.25 -2.76 8.29
N ARG A 4 -13.16 -2.61 9.25
CA ARG A 4 -12.83 -2.65 10.68
C ARG A 4 -12.32 -4.02 11.13
N ALA A 5 -12.79 -5.10 10.48
CA ALA A 5 -12.30 -6.45 10.78
C ALA A 5 -10.81 -6.61 10.42
N ILE A 6 -10.32 -5.91 9.39
CA ILE A 6 -8.88 -5.87 9.05
C ILE A 6 -8.07 -5.30 10.22
N TYR A 7 -8.52 -4.17 10.78
CA TYR A 7 -7.84 -3.55 11.93
C TYR A 7 -7.87 -4.46 13.15
N ALA A 8 -9.03 -5.06 13.46
CA ALA A 8 -9.21 -5.96 14.59
C ALA A 8 -8.33 -7.22 14.48
N ALA A 9 -8.35 -7.91 13.34
CA ALA A 9 -7.56 -9.12 13.10
C ALA A 9 -6.05 -8.86 13.30
N LYS A 10 -5.58 -7.70 12.84
CA LYS A 10 -4.16 -7.31 12.88
C LYS A 10 -3.73 -6.67 14.20
N GLY A 11 -4.66 -6.17 15.02
CA GLY A 11 -4.34 -5.24 16.10
C GLY A 11 -3.72 -3.93 15.57
N ARG A 12 -4.16 -3.46 14.40
CA ARG A 12 -3.62 -2.27 13.73
C ARG A 12 -4.28 -1.00 14.28
N PRO A 13 -3.53 0.08 14.55
CA PRO A 13 -4.12 1.37 14.90
C PRO A 13 -5.01 1.92 13.78
N LEU A 14 -6.18 2.49 14.13
CA LEU A 14 -7.10 3.11 13.18
C LEU A 14 -6.52 4.37 12.50
N SER A 15 -5.43 4.92 13.04
CA SER A 15 -4.69 6.05 12.47
C SER A 15 -3.76 5.68 11.30
N ASN A 16 -3.70 4.39 10.93
CA ASN A 16 -2.80 3.90 9.89
C ASN A 16 -3.61 3.43 8.67
N PRO A 17 -3.66 4.22 7.57
CA PRO A 17 -4.55 3.98 6.44
C PRO A 17 -4.26 2.66 5.73
N LEU A 18 -5.11 2.28 4.78
CA LEU A 18 -4.99 1.06 3.97
C LEU A 18 -4.73 1.42 2.50
N ILE A 19 -4.11 0.50 1.77
CA ILE A 19 -4.03 0.59 0.31
C ILE A 19 -5.23 -0.12 -0.29
N ILE A 20 -5.94 0.56 -1.17
CA ILE A 20 -7.02 -0.01 -1.98
C ILE A 20 -6.43 -0.62 -3.24
N HIS A 21 -6.67 -1.92 -3.41
CA HIS A 21 -6.27 -2.67 -4.58
C HIS A 21 -7.39 -2.65 -5.63
N VAL A 22 -7.03 -2.41 -6.87
CA VAL A 22 -7.94 -2.21 -8.02
C VAL A 22 -7.49 -3.06 -9.21
N LYS A 23 -8.36 -3.33 -10.20
CA LYS A 23 -7.94 -4.10 -11.40
C LYS A 23 -7.01 -3.29 -12.32
N GLY A 24 -7.21 -1.97 -12.35
CA GLY A 24 -6.54 -1.02 -13.22
C GLY A 24 -6.92 0.43 -12.90
N ASP A 25 -6.57 1.35 -13.80
CA ASP A 25 -6.86 2.79 -13.67
C ASP A 25 -8.36 3.10 -13.75
N GLU A 26 -9.13 2.42 -14.59
CA GLU A 26 -10.58 2.58 -14.70
C GLU A 26 -11.29 2.39 -13.34
N ASP A 27 -10.90 1.38 -12.58
CA ASP A 27 -11.41 1.11 -11.23
C ASP A 27 -10.89 2.13 -10.19
N ALA A 28 -9.72 2.73 -10.42
CA ALA A 28 -9.09 3.68 -9.49
C ALA A 28 -9.72 5.07 -9.58
N ARG A 29 -10.05 5.51 -10.80
CA ARG A 29 -10.51 6.88 -11.09
C ARG A 29 -11.73 7.32 -10.27
N PRO A 30 -12.76 6.49 -10.03
CA PRO A 30 -13.88 6.89 -9.18
C PRO A 30 -13.50 7.14 -7.72
N LEU A 31 -12.41 6.55 -7.23
CA LEU A 31 -11.98 6.66 -5.83
C LEU A 31 -11.24 7.97 -5.53
N VAL A 32 -10.87 8.74 -6.56
CA VAL A 32 -10.06 9.96 -6.43
C VAL A 32 -10.72 11.14 -7.14
N THR A 33 -10.51 12.37 -6.64
CA THR A 33 -11.16 13.55 -7.22
C THR A 33 -10.55 13.99 -8.54
N ARG A 34 -9.29 13.61 -8.80
CA ARG A 34 -8.58 13.90 -10.05
C ARG A 34 -7.67 12.74 -10.46
N TRP A 35 -7.52 12.56 -11.76
CA TRP A 35 -6.59 11.61 -12.37
C TRP A 35 -5.65 12.35 -13.34
N PRO A 36 -4.56 12.96 -12.83
CA PRO A 36 -3.71 13.84 -13.62
C PRO A 36 -2.84 13.05 -14.61
N LEU A 37 -2.14 13.75 -15.50
CA LEU A 37 -1.33 13.14 -16.56
C LEU A 37 -0.25 12.22 -15.99
N GLU A 38 0.38 12.63 -14.89
CA GLU A 38 1.39 11.87 -14.16
C GLU A 38 0.83 10.53 -13.67
N ALA A 39 -0.39 10.53 -13.11
CA ALA A 39 -1.06 9.30 -12.67
C ALA A 39 -1.32 8.36 -13.86
N ARG A 40 -1.74 8.90 -15.00
CA ARG A 40 -1.95 8.13 -16.23
C ARG A 40 -0.64 7.52 -16.76
N GLN A 41 0.43 8.30 -16.83
CA GLN A 41 1.75 7.84 -17.30
C GLN A 41 2.31 6.74 -16.38
N LEU A 42 2.23 6.95 -15.07
CA LEU A 42 2.69 6.01 -14.07
C LEU A 42 1.88 4.71 -14.07
N ALA A 43 0.56 4.80 -14.15
CA ALA A 43 -0.29 3.61 -14.26
C ALA A 43 0.00 2.85 -15.56
N ALA A 44 0.10 3.54 -16.70
CA ALA A 44 0.43 2.89 -17.98
C ALA A 44 1.78 2.17 -17.95
N ARG A 45 2.78 2.70 -17.21
CA ARG A 45 4.13 2.13 -17.16
C ARG A 45 4.31 1.05 -16.09
N PHE A 46 3.72 1.23 -14.92
CA PHE A 46 4.02 0.44 -13.72
C PHE A 46 2.84 -0.36 -13.19
N TRP A 47 1.63 -0.19 -13.75
CA TRP A 47 0.48 -1.03 -13.45
C TRP A 47 0.19 -2.01 -14.61
N PRO A 48 -0.15 -3.27 -14.30
CA PRO A 48 -0.18 -3.89 -12.97
C PRO A 48 1.24 -4.07 -12.39
N GLY A 49 1.45 -3.75 -11.11
CA GLY A 49 2.80 -3.81 -10.53
C GLY A 49 2.96 -3.28 -9.10
N PRO A 50 4.21 -3.05 -8.66
CA PRO A 50 4.55 -2.67 -7.29
C PRO A 50 4.60 -1.15 -7.07
N LEU A 51 3.78 -0.38 -7.78
CA LEU A 51 3.60 1.06 -7.54
C LEU A 51 2.26 1.34 -6.88
N THR A 52 2.25 2.18 -5.84
CA THR A 52 1.06 2.73 -5.19
C THR A 52 1.04 4.23 -5.40
N LEU A 53 -0.11 4.77 -5.80
CA LEU A 53 -0.33 6.20 -5.96
C LEU A 53 -1.21 6.72 -4.82
N VAL A 54 -0.84 7.85 -4.23
CA VAL A 54 -1.65 8.56 -3.22
C VAL A 54 -2.19 9.83 -3.86
N LEU A 55 -3.53 9.95 -3.88
CA LEU A 55 -4.24 11.08 -4.47
C LEU A 55 -5.40 11.53 -3.56
N PRO A 56 -5.94 12.75 -3.73
CA PRO A 56 -7.13 13.18 -3.01
C PRO A 56 -8.32 12.26 -3.29
N ARG A 57 -9.01 11.80 -2.24
CA ARG A 57 -10.08 10.80 -2.32
C ARG A 57 -11.43 11.42 -2.64
N THR A 58 -12.35 10.63 -3.19
CA THR A 58 -13.79 10.98 -3.22
C THR A 58 -14.51 10.47 -1.97
N ALA A 59 -15.77 10.90 -1.80
CA ALA A 59 -16.66 10.38 -0.76
C ALA A 59 -17.01 8.88 -0.91
N LEU A 60 -16.68 8.25 -2.05
CA LEU A 60 -16.84 6.81 -2.25
C LEU A 60 -15.86 6.00 -1.39
N VAL A 61 -14.76 6.61 -0.93
CA VAL A 61 -13.76 5.96 -0.10
C VAL A 61 -14.14 6.13 1.38
N PRO A 62 -14.45 5.04 2.13
CA PRO A 62 -14.77 5.14 3.55
C PRO A 62 -13.60 5.69 4.37
N ASP A 63 -13.91 6.43 5.44
CA ASP A 63 -12.90 7.01 6.33
C ASP A 63 -12.01 5.94 6.97
N GLU A 64 -12.52 4.73 7.21
CA GLU A 64 -11.70 3.63 7.73
C GLU A 64 -10.59 3.19 6.77
N CYS A 65 -10.71 3.46 5.46
CA CYS A 65 -9.64 3.18 4.51
C CYS A 65 -8.53 4.23 4.58
N THR A 66 -8.85 5.48 4.91
CA THR A 66 -7.90 6.61 4.88
C THR A 66 -7.51 7.11 6.26
N ALA A 67 -7.93 6.42 7.32
CA ALA A 67 -7.75 6.85 8.70
C ALA A 67 -8.31 8.26 8.95
N GLY A 68 -9.41 8.62 8.26
CA GLY A 68 -10.00 9.95 8.27
C GLY A 68 -9.24 11.01 7.47
N GLY A 69 -8.19 10.64 6.72
CA GLY A 69 -7.43 11.56 5.88
C GLY A 69 -8.11 11.90 4.55
N GLU A 70 -7.66 12.99 3.93
CA GLU A 70 -8.18 13.54 2.66
C GLU A 70 -7.67 12.80 1.40
N THR A 71 -6.76 11.84 1.57
CA THR A 71 -6.12 11.13 0.46
C THR A 71 -6.31 9.63 0.57
N VAL A 72 -6.31 8.94 -0.58
CA VAL A 72 -6.41 7.49 -0.68
C VAL A 72 -5.19 6.94 -1.42
N ALA A 73 -4.68 5.81 -0.94
CA ALA A 73 -3.62 5.06 -1.59
C ALA A 73 -4.23 3.96 -2.47
N VAL A 74 -3.93 3.96 -3.77
CA VAL A 74 -4.44 2.99 -4.76
C VAL A 74 -3.33 2.21 -5.44
N ARG A 75 -3.57 0.94 -5.78
CA ARG A 75 -2.61 0.07 -6.48
C ARG A 75 -3.31 -0.97 -7.34
N ALA A 76 -2.85 -1.17 -8.58
CA ALA A 76 -3.20 -2.36 -9.36
C ALA A 76 -2.11 -3.45 -9.21
N PRO A 77 -2.35 -4.55 -8.47
CA PRO A 77 -1.32 -5.57 -8.24
C PRO A 77 -1.09 -6.44 -9.50
N SER A 78 0.17 -6.86 -9.71
CA SER A 78 0.55 -7.75 -10.83
C SER A 78 0.36 -9.23 -10.55
N HIS A 79 0.17 -9.64 -9.29
CA HIS A 79 0.11 -11.06 -8.94
C HIS A 79 -1.15 -11.73 -9.51
N PRO A 80 -1.04 -12.85 -10.26
CA PRO A 80 -2.18 -13.50 -10.90
C PRO A 80 -3.33 -13.84 -9.93
N ALA A 81 -3.00 -14.42 -8.76
CA ALA A 81 -4.02 -14.74 -7.75
C ALA A 81 -4.75 -13.49 -7.20
N ALA A 82 -4.03 -12.37 -7.00
CA ALA A 82 -4.65 -11.13 -6.54
C ALA A 82 -5.57 -10.52 -7.60
N ARG A 83 -5.14 -10.57 -8.88
CA ARG A 83 -5.95 -10.12 -10.01
C ARG A 83 -7.20 -10.97 -10.20
N ALA A 84 -7.08 -12.30 -10.10
CA ALA A 84 -8.20 -13.21 -10.17
C ALA A 84 -9.21 -12.98 -9.03
N LEU A 85 -8.72 -12.70 -7.81
CA LEU A 85 -9.57 -12.34 -6.68
C LEU A 85 -10.31 -11.02 -6.93
N LEU A 86 -9.61 -9.97 -7.35
CA LEU A 86 -10.22 -8.68 -7.70
C LEU A 86 -11.29 -8.81 -8.79
N ALA A 87 -11.00 -9.59 -9.83
CA ALA A 87 -11.94 -9.86 -10.92
C ALA A 87 -13.21 -10.58 -10.41
N ARG A 88 -13.05 -11.54 -9.51
CA ARG A 88 -14.16 -12.35 -8.99
C ARG A 88 -15.01 -11.63 -7.94
N VAL A 89 -14.39 -10.75 -7.15
CA VAL A 89 -15.11 -9.85 -6.23
C VAL A 89 -15.85 -8.76 -6.99
N GLY A 90 -15.26 -8.24 -8.07
CA GLY A 90 -15.87 -7.18 -8.88
C GLY A 90 -15.87 -5.80 -8.23
N ALA A 91 -15.10 -5.60 -7.15
CA ALA A 91 -14.98 -4.33 -6.43
C ALA A 91 -13.54 -4.09 -5.92
N PRO A 92 -13.15 -2.82 -5.65
CA PRO A 92 -11.88 -2.50 -5.01
C PRO A 92 -11.74 -3.14 -3.63
N LEU A 93 -10.51 -3.56 -3.27
CA LEU A 93 -10.23 -4.26 -2.01
C LEU A 93 -9.21 -3.50 -1.15
N ALA A 94 -9.62 -3.06 0.03
CA ALA A 94 -8.69 -2.53 1.02
C ALA A 94 -7.85 -3.67 1.61
N ALA A 95 -6.52 -3.61 1.44
CA ALA A 95 -5.62 -4.65 1.92
C ALA A 95 -4.26 -4.07 2.35
N PRO A 96 -3.92 -4.12 3.65
CA PRO A 96 -2.55 -3.93 4.12
C PRO A 96 -1.76 -5.25 3.97
N SER A 97 -0.52 -5.28 4.45
CA SER A 97 0.23 -6.52 4.63
C SER A 97 -0.51 -7.49 5.56
N ALA A 98 -0.40 -8.81 5.35
CA ALA A 98 -1.19 -9.82 6.07
C ALA A 98 -0.48 -10.39 7.33
N ASN A 99 0.07 -9.50 8.17
CA ASN A 99 0.71 -9.80 9.45
C ASN A 99 0.02 -9.07 10.61
N ARG A 100 0.33 -9.43 11.86
CA ARG A 100 -0.02 -8.60 13.01
C ARG A 100 0.70 -7.25 12.92
N ALA A 101 0.13 -6.19 13.48
CA ALA A 101 0.78 -4.88 13.47
C ALA A 101 2.20 -4.96 14.06
N GLU A 102 3.13 -4.21 13.48
CA GLU A 102 4.57 -4.14 13.85
C GLU A 102 5.41 -5.41 13.56
N HIS A 103 4.78 -6.55 13.26
CA HIS A 103 5.49 -7.74 12.78
C HIS A 103 6.08 -7.55 11.37
N VAL A 104 7.01 -8.43 11.00
CA VAL A 104 7.57 -8.48 9.64
C VAL A 104 6.49 -8.88 8.64
N SER A 105 6.48 -8.21 7.49
CA SER A 105 5.50 -8.46 6.42
C SER A 105 5.61 -9.89 5.89
N PRO A 106 4.48 -10.57 5.64
CA PRO A 106 4.51 -11.95 5.19
C PRO A 106 4.89 -12.02 3.71
N THR A 107 5.60 -13.09 3.35
CA THR A 107 6.03 -13.36 1.97
C THR A 107 5.61 -14.76 1.50
N SER A 108 4.80 -15.46 2.31
CA SER A 108 4.22 -16.78 2.04
C SER A 108 2.94 -16.97 2.85
N ALA A 109 2.07 -17.90 2.45
CA ALA A 109 0.86 -18.26 3.20
C ALA A 109 1.19 -18.77 4.61
N ALA A 110 2.29 -19.51 4.78
CA ALA A 110 2.75 -19.97 6.08
C ALA A 110 3.08 -18.81 7.05
N HIS A 111 3.63 -17.70 6.54
CA HIS A 111 3.85 -16.50 7.36
C HIS A 111 2.53 -15.86 7.79
N VAL A 112 1.54 -15.82 6.89
CA VAL A 112 0.19 -15.31 7.20
C VAL A 112 -0.47 -16.15 8.29
N LEU A 113 -0.47 -17.48 8.14
CA LEU A 113 -1.06 -18.38 9.13
C LEU A 113 -0.35 -18.30 10.49
N ARG A 114 0.98 -18.12 10.51
CA ARG A 114 1.71 -17.93 11.78
C ARG A 114 1.19 -16.72 12.57
N ASP A 115 0.82 -15.64 11.88
CA ASP A 115 0.41 -14.39 12.51
C ASP A 115 -1.11 -14.27 12.73
N LEU A 116 -1.91 -14.80 11.80
CA LEU A 116 -3.34 -14.52 11.69
C LEU A 116 -4.24 -15.77 11.75
N ASN A 117 -3.70 -16.98 11.96
CA ASN A 117 -4.54 -18.17 12.11
C ASN A 117 -5.54 -18.00 13.28
N GLY A 118 -6.80 -18.34 13.04
CA GLY A 118 -7.90 -18.11 13.97
C GLY A 118 -8.38 -16.66 14.08
N ARG A 119 -7.86 -15.73 13.27
CA ARG A 119 -8.23 -14.30 13.26
C ARG A 119 -8.81 -13.82 11.93
N ILE A 120 -8.74 -14.65 10.90
CA ILE A 120 -9.21 -14.37 9.53
C ILE A 120 -9.98 -15.57 9.00
N ASP A 121 -10.91 -15.33 8.08
CA ASP A 121 -11.80 -16.37 7.56
C ASP A 121 -11.10 -17.30 6.56
N ALA A 122 -10.10 -16.80 5.84
CA ALA A 122 -9.43 -17.56 4.79
C ALA A 122 -8.02 -17.04 4.48
N VAL A 123 -7.21 -17.91 3.86
CA VAL A 123 -5.93 -17.58 3.22
C VAL A 123 -5.95 -18.13 1.80
N LEU A 124 -5.66 -17.26 0.82
CA LEU A 124 -5.41 -17.68 -0.55
C LEU A 124 -3.91 -17.93 -0.74
N ASP A 125 -3.50 -19.19 -0.84
CA ASP A 125 -2.11 -19.54 -1.10
C ASP A 125 -1.76 -19.37 -2.59
N GLY A 126 -0.99 -18.33 -2.88
CA GLY A 126 -0.46 -18.04 -4.21
C GLY A 126 1.04 -18.30 -4.33
N GLY A 127 1.66 -19.00 -3.38
CA GLY A 127 3.10 -19.21 -3.31
C GLY A 127 3.86 -18.03 -2.66
N ARG A 128 5.15 -17.93 -2.97
CA ARG A 128 6.04 -16.90 -2.39
C ARG A 128 5.93 -15.58 -3.16
N CYS A 129 5.99 -14.46 -2.43
CA CYS A 129 6.04 -13.14 -3.05
C CYS A 129 7.34 -12.95 -3.85
N ALA A 130 7.23 -12.49 -5.10
CA ALA A 130 8.38 -12.30 -5.99
C ALA A 130 9.37 -11.20 -5.54
N TYR A 131 8.87 -10.10 -4.97
CA TYR A 131 9.71 -8.97 -4.55
C TYR A 131 10.19 -9.06 -3.10
N GLY A 132 9.43 -9.70 -2.22
CA GLY A 132 9.75 -9.80 -0.78
C GLY A 132 9.62 -8.51 0.04
N ILE A 133 9.41 -7.35 -0.60
CA ILE A 133 9.20 -6.03 0.02
C ILE A 133 7.91 -5.39 -0.49
N GLU A 134 7.40 -4.35 0.18
CA GLU A 134 6.20 -3.64 -0.25
C GLU A 134 6.38 -2.76 -1.50
N SER A 135 5.26 -2.25 -2.02
CA SER A 135 5.22 -1.31 -3.12
C SER A 135 5.94 0.00 -2.81
N THR A 136 6.52 0.60 -3.85
CA THR A 136 6.91 2.00 -3.85
C THR A 136 5.64 2.85 -3.75
N VAL A 137 5.65 3.88 -2.90
CA VAL A 137 4.48 4.75 -2.68
C VAL A 137 4.83 6.17 -3.08
N LEU A 138 4.09 6.73 -4.04
CA LEU A 138 4.26 8.07 -4.55
C LEU A 138 2.97 8.87 -4.34
N ALA A 139 3.05 10.01 -3.65
CA ALA A 139 1.97 10.97 -3.60
C ALA A 139 2.02 11.92 -4.79
N LEU A 140 0.85 12.20 -5.37
CA LEU A 140 0.68 13.13 -6.48
C LEU A 140 -0.09 14.35 -6.00
N ASP A 141 0.62 15.21 -5.29
CA ASP A 141 0.06 16.40 -4.67
C ASP A 141 0.01 17.57 -5.69
N PRO A 142 -0.76 18.64 -5.42
CA PRO A 142 -0.76 19.83 -6.28
C PRO A 142 0.63 20.47 -6.42
N GLU A 143 1.47 20.40 -5.39
CA GLU A 143 2.83 20.97 -5.41
C GLU A 143 3.87 20.08 -6.11
N GLY A 144 3.45 18.89 -6.58
CA GLY A 144 4.29 17.95 -7.31
C GLY A 144 4.42 16.57 -6.66
N PRO A 145 5.06 15.61 -7.35
CA PRO A 145 5.20 14.24 -6.90
C PRO A 145 6.15 14.10 -5.70
N ARG A 146 5.74 13.34 -4.68
CA ARG A 146 6.52 13.09 -3.46
C ARG A 146 6.66 11.59 -3.19
N LEU A 147 7.90 11.11 -3.10
CA LEU A 147 8.20 9.72 -2.74
C LEU A 147 7.97 9.51 -1.24
N LEU A 148 6.91 8.77 -0.88
CA LEU A 148 6.53 8.51 0.50
C LEU A 148 7.18 7.24 1.06
N ARG A 149 7.39 6.23 0.21
CA ARG A 149 8.02 4.96 0.60
C ARG A 149 8.79 4.36 -0.57
N THR A 150 10.04 3.99 -0.33
CA THR A 150 10.86 3.21 -1.28
C THR A 150 10.37 1.77 -1.33
N GLY A 151 10.29 1.21 -2.53
CA GLY A 151 9.96 -0.19 -2.78
C GLY A 151 10.66 -0.69 -4.05
N ALA A 152 10.04 -1.61 -4.77
CA ALA A 152 10.65 -2.24 -5.95
C ALA A 152 10.83 -1.31 -7.16
N ILE A 153 10.06 -0.22 -7.28
CA ILE A 153 10.27 0.80 -8.31
C ILE A 153 11.27 1.84 -7.76
N SER A 154 12.38 2.02 -8.48
CA SER A 154 13.43 2.95 -8.09
C SER A 154 13.01 4.39 -8.30
N ARG A 155 13.60 5.31 -7.52
CA ARG A 155 13.47 6.76 -7.71
C ARG A 155 13.82 7.17 -9.14
N ALA A 156 14.94 6.67 -9.68
CA ALA A 156 15.39 6.99 -11.03
C ALA A 156 14.34 6.63 -12.10
N ALA A 157 13.68 5.47 -11.96
CA ALA A 157 12.62 5.06 -12.90
C ALA A 157 11.37 5.94 -12.81
N LEU A 158 11.09 6.54 -11.65
CA LEU A 158 10.00 7.51 -11.51
C LEU A 158 10.40 8.87 -12.11
N GLU A 159 11.62 9.31 -11.85
CA GLU A 159 12.15 10.59 -12.33
C GLU A 159 12.35 10.61 -13.85
N GLU A 160 12.61 9.46 -14.47
CA GLU A 160 12.63 9.32 -15.94
C GLU A 160 11.30 9.74 -16.60
N LEU A 161 10.17 9.51 -15.93
CA LEU A 161 8.85 9.89 -16.44
C LEU A 161 8.38 11.27 -15.99
N LEU A 162 8.70 11.65 -14.75
CA LEU A 162 8.11 12.81 -14.08
C LEU A 162 9.06 14.02 -13.99
N GLY A 163 10.33 13.83 -14.29
CA GLY A 163 11.38 14.74 -13.84
C GLY A 163 11.65 14.60 -12.33
N PRO A 164 12.40 15.55 -11.73
CA PRO A 164 12.78 15.48 -10.31
C PRO A 164 11.58 15.33 -9.38
N ILE A 165 11.64 14.39 -8.43
CA ILE A 165 10.58 14.18 -7.43
C ILE A 165 11.09 14.50 -6.02
N ALA A 166 10.25 15.10 -5.18
CA ALA A 166 10.63 15.39 -3.80
C ALA A 166 10.58 14.13 -2.91
N GLN A 167 11.31 14.16 -1.80
CA GLN A 167 11.16 13.15 -0.74
C GLN A 167 10.04 13.59 0.22
N GLY A 168 9.08 12.71 0.50
CA GLY A 168 8.02 13.01 1.47
C GLY A 168 8.54 13.06 2.92
N PRO A 169 7.89 13.83 3.81
CA PRO A 169 8.30 13.92 5.21
C PRO A 169 8.11 12.58 5.93
N ALA A 170 9.02 12.26 6.85
CA ALA A 170 8.78 11.19 7.82
C ALA A 170 7.68 11.66 8.79
N VAL A 171 6.52 11.02 8.78
CA VAL A 171 5.36 11.49 9.56
C VAL A 171 5.60 11.20 11.04
N ALA A 172 5.86 12.24 11.83
CA ALA A 172 5.89 12.18 13.29
C ALA A 172 4.57 12.76 13.85
N GLY A 173 3.62 11.89 14.22
CA GLY A 173 2.46 12.28 15.03
C GLY A 173 1.19 12.74 14.29
N ALA A 174 1.18 12.85 12.95
CA ALA A 174 -0.02 13.12 12.16
C ALA A 174 -0.60 11.85 11.51
N VAL A 175 -1.83 11.93 10.97
CA VAL A 175 -2.44 10.88 10.15
C VAL A 175 -1.51 10.59 8.97
N ALA A 176 -1.07 9.34 8.83
CA ALA A 176 -0.18 8.97 7.74
C ALA A 176 -0.93 9.04 6.40
N GLN A 177 -0.29 9.54 5.36
CA GLN A 177 -0.85 9.57 3.99
C GLN A 177 -0.82 8.17 3.34
N SER A 178 0.01 7.27 3.86
CA SER A 178 0.11 5.90 3.39
C SER A 178 0.63 4.94 4.47
N PRO A 179 0.43 3.62 4.32
CA PRO A 179 1.01 2.64 5.22
C PRO A 179 2.54 2.72 5.24
N GLY A 180 3.13 2.52 6.42
CA GLY A 180 4.58 2.38 6.58
C GLY A 180 5.34 3.68 6.85
N GLN A 181 4.63 4.80 7.05
CA GLN A 181 5.22 6.08 7.44
C GLN A 181 5.37 6.27 8.97
N GLN A 182 4.93 5.29 9.78
CA GLN A 182 5.05 5.34 11.25
C GLN A 182 6.46 4.94 11.72
N ARG A 183 6.92 5.50 12.85
CA ARG A 183 8.27 5.27 13.41
C ARG A 183 8.61 3.80 13.67
N ARG A 184 7.62 2.95 13.96
CA ARG A 184 7.79 1.50 14.13
C ARG A 184 6.92 0.79 13.10
N HIS A 185 7.51 0.48 11.95
CA HIS A 185 6.83 -0.31 10.92
C HIS A 185 7.23 -1.79 10.97
N TYR A 186 8.53 -2.04 11.18
CA TYR A 186 9.12 -3.36 11.36
C TYR A 186 9.85 -3.44 12.69
N ALA A 187 9.35 -4.28 13.59
CA ALA A 187 9.91 -4.48 14.92
C ALA A 187 10.03 -5.99 15.21
N PRO A 188 11.05 -6.68 14.68
CA PRO A 188 11.32 -8.06 15.09
C PRO A 188 11.64 -8.08 16.60
N ALA A 189 11.40 -9.23 17.25
CA ALA A 189 11.72 -9.38 18.67
C ALA A 189 13.24 -9.30 18.96
N ALA A 190 14.07 -9.56 17.95
CA ALA A 190 15.52 -9.47 18.06
C ALA A 190 16.02 -8.02 17.92
N VAL A 191 17.13 -7.72 18.60
CA VAL A 191 17.83 -6.43 18.42
C VAL A 191 18.46 -6.38 17.03
N VAL A 192 18.05 -5.40 16.23
CA VAL A 192 18.61 -5.17 14.89
C VAL A 192 19.67 -4.06 14.95
N ARG A 193 20.87 -4.35 14.45
CA ARG A 193 21.92 -3.35 14.18
C ARG A 193 22.20 -3.33 12.69
N LEU A 194 22.05 -2.16 12.07
CA LEU A 194 22.46 -1.94 10.68
C LEU A 194 23.93 -1.53 10.68
N ALA A 195 24.83 -2.42 10.26
CA ALA A 195 26.20 -2.05 9.97
C ALA A 195 26.25 -1.43 8.58
N ALA A 196 26.81 -0.21 8.46
CA ALA A 196 27.21 0.30 7.16
C ALA A 196 28.28 -0.64 6.58
N ARG A 197 28.26 -0.85 5.25
CA ARG A 197 29.40 -1.52 4.61
C ARG A 197 30.67 -0.69 4.88
N PRO A 198 31.82 -1.34 5.15
CA PRO A 198 33.09 -0.65 5.30
C PRO A 198 33.47 0.10 4.01
#